data_AF-V5FEZ0-F1
#
_entry.id   AF-V5FEZ0-F1
#
_cell.length_a   1.000
_cell.length_b   1.000
_cell.length_c   1.000
_cell.angle_alpha   90.00
_cell.angle_beta   90.00
_cell.angle_gamma   90.00
#
_symmetry.space_group_name_H-M   'P 1'
#
loop_
_entity.id
_entity.type
_entity.pdbx_description
1 polymer ?
#
loop_
_entity_poly.entity_id
_entity_poly.type
_entity_poly.pdbx_seq_one_letter_code
_entity_poly.pdbx_strand_id
1 'polypeptide(L)'
;MNSEEYLKQLVEKRKALRSELAKESDRGCALYATSYIDSALSDLLYCALATDKKIEKELFDGTAPLSTFSARINMAYYLGKISKAEKLT
;
A
#
# COMPACT_ATOMS: atom_id res chain seq x y z
N MET A 1 -6.83 1.83 19.18
CA MET A 1 -5.44 1.35 19.07
C MET A 1 -4.53 2.50 19.43
N ASN A 2 -3.63 2.34 20.40
CA ASN A 2 -2.70 3.41 20.76
C ASN A 2 -1.47 3.38 19.82
N SER A 3 -0.68 4.46 19.82
CA SER A 3 0.47 4.60 18.91
C SER A 3 1.55 3.52 19.13
N GLU A 4 1.79 3.11 20.38
CA GLU A 4 2.80 2.09 20.70
C GLU A 4 2.42 0.71 20.15
N GLU A 5 1.15 0.34 20.28
CA GLU A 5 0.60 -0.90 19.76
C GLU A 5 0.67 -0.94 18.23
N TYR A 6 0.35 0.19 17.57
CA TYR A 6 0.50 0.31 16.12
C TYR A 6 1.95 0.12 15.66
N LEU A 7 2.91 0.78 16.33
CA LEU A 7 4.34 0.63 16.02
C LEU A 7 4.80 -0.82 16.17
N LYS A 8 4.35 -1.50 17.24
CA LYS A 8 4.67 -2.92 17.45
C LYS A 8 4.11 -3.79 16.32
N GLN A 9 2.88 -3.55 15.89
CA GLN A 9 2.29 -4.28 14.75
C GLN A 9 3.06 -4.04 13.45
N LEU A 10 3.51 -2.81 13.17
CA LEU A 10 4.32 -2.51 11.98
C LEU A 10 5.66 -3.26 12.00
N VAL A 11 6.33 -3.33 13.16
CA VAL A 11 7.58 -4.06 13.32
C VAL A 11 7.40 -5.55 13.03
N GLU A 12 6.32 -6.15 13.53
CA GLU A 12 6.03 -7.57 13.31
C GLU A 12 5.62 -7.85 11.85
N LYS A 13 4.75 -7.01 11.25
CA LYS A 13 4.42 -7.11 9.81
C LYS A 13 5.66 -7.09 8.93
N ARG A 14 6.61 -6.18 9.21
CA ARG A 14 7.87 -6.09 8.46
C ARG A 14 8.75 -7.33 8.64
N LYS A 15 8.85 -7.88 9.86
CA LYS A 15 9.61 -9.12 10.10
C LYS A 15 8.99 -10.30 9.36
N ALA A 16 7.67 -10.43 9.41
CA ALA A 16 6.94 -11.46 8.70
C ALA A 16 7.18 -11.35 7.18
N LEU A 17 7.02 -10.14 6.60
CA LEU A 17 7.30 -9.87 5.20
C LEU A 17 8.72 -10.33 4.81
N ARG A 18 9.75 -9.98 5.58
CA ARG A 18 11.13 -10.39 5.29
C ARG A 18 11.34 -11.90 5.37
N SER A 19 10.73 -12.56 6.35
CA SER A 19 10.78 -14.01 6.50
C SER A 19 10.17 -14.71 5.30
N GLU A 20 9.03 -14.23 4.81
CA GLU A 20 8.35 -14.83 3.66
C GLU A 20 9.13 -14.56 2.36
N LEU A 21 9.59 -13.32 2.14
CA LEU A 21 10.42 -13.01 0.97
C LEU A 21 11.70 -13.86 0.92
N ALA A 22 12.33 -14.19 2.05
CA ALA A 22 13.53 -15.02 2.08
C ALA A 22 13.31 -16.47 1.62
N LYS A 23 12.07 -16.95 1.61
CA LYS A 23 11.70 -18.32 1.20
C LYS A 23 11.23 -18.40 -0.25
N GLU A 24 10.94 -17.26 -0.87
CA GLU A 24 10.34 -17.18 -2.19
C GLU A 24 11.38 -17.21 -3.31
N SER A 25 10.94 -17.66 -4.50
CA SER A 25 11.71 -17.47 -5.74
C SER A 25 11.78 -15.98 -6.12
N ASP A 26 12.66 -15.59 -7.04
CA ASP A 26 12.74 -14.21 -7.52
C ASP A 26 11.38 -13.68 -8.00
N ARG A 27 10.63 -14.51 -8.75
CA ARG A 27 9.27 -14.18 -9.20
C ARG A 27 8.28 -14.09 -8.03
N GLY A 28 8.38 -15.01 -7.07
CA GLY A 28 7.55 -15.01 -5.86
C GLY A 28 7.77 -13.76 -5.02
N CYS A 29 9.04 -13.38 -4.82
CA CYS A 29 9.45 -12.14 -4.15
C CYS A 29 8.80 -10.92 -4.79
N ALA A 30 8.91 -10.80 -6.13
CA ALA A 30 8.34 -9.68 -6.86
C ALA A 30 6.82 -9.57 -6.67
N LEU A 31 6.10 -10.70 -6.80
CA LEU A 31 4.65 -10.72 -6.62
C LEU A 31 4.24 -10.38 -5.18
N TYR A 32 4.90 -11.00 -4.20
CA TYR A 32 4.57 -10.80 -2.79
C TYR A 32 4.86 -9.38 -2.32
N ALA A 33 6.05 -8.85 -2.66
CA ALA A 33 6.42 -7.48 -2.35
C ALA A 33 5.48 -6.47 -3.02
N THR A 34 5.10 -6.70 -4.29
CA THR A 34 4.14 -5.83 -5.00
C THR A 34 2.79 -5.83 -4.31
N SER A 35 2.24 -7.00 -3.96
CA SER A 35 0.97 -7.11 -3.24
C SER A 35 0.99 -6.40 -1.88
N TYR A 36 2.12 -6.47 -1.17
CA TYR A 36 2.31 -5.78 0.09
C TYR A 36 2.32 -4.26 -0.08
N ILE A 37 3.10 -3.75 -1.03
CA ILE A 37 3.19 -2.31 -1.33
C ILE A 37 1.84 -1.78 -1.83
N ASP A 38 1.14 -2.55 -2.64
CA ASP A 38 -0.18 -2.19 -3.15
C ASP A 38 -1.21 -1.99 -2.02
N SER A 39 -1.21 -2.91 -1.06
CA SER A 39 -2.06 -2.80 0.14
C SER A 39 -1.69 -1.57 0.97
N ALA A 40 -0.39 -1.33 1.17
CA ALA A 40 0.09 -0.16 1.91
C ALA A 40 -0.24 1.17 1.22
N LEU A 41 -0.24 1.21 -0.12
CA LEU A 41 -0.67 2.39 -0.88
C LEU A 41 -2.18 2.64 -0.73
N SER A 42 -3.00 1.60 -0.74
CA SER A 42 -4.42 1.73 -0.43
C SER A 42 -4.62 2.34 0.95
N ASP A 43 -3.99 1.75 1.99
CA ASP A 43 -4.07 2.27 3.36
C ASP A 43 -3.61 3.74 3.47
N LEU A 44 -2.51 4.09 2.80
CA LEU A 44 -2.00 5.45 2.75
C LEU A 44 -3.02 6.43 2.16
N LEU A 45 -3.66 6.06 1.06
CA LEU A 45 -4.67 6.88 0.39
C LEU A 45 -5.95 6.96 1.24
N TYR A 46 -6.34 5.88 1.90
CA TYR A 46 -7.43 5.86 2.88
C TYR A 46 -7.23 6.87 4.01
N CYS A 47 -6.00 6.97 4.52
CA CYS A 47 -5.66 7.95 5.56
C CYS A 47 -5.51 9.38 5.01
N ALA A 48 -5.16 9.54 3.74
CA ALA A 48 -4.89 10.85 3.14
C ALA A 48 -6.14 11.56 2.59
N LEU A 49 -7.17 10.80 2.20
CA LEU A 49 -8.39 11.31 1.57
C LEU A 49 -9.50 11.56 2.60
N ALA A 50 -10.50 12.36 2.22
CA ALA A 50 -11.68 12.56 3.04
C ALA A 50 -12.44 11.23 3.24
N THR A 51 -12.80 10.94 4.49
CA THR A 51 -13.51 9.70 4.82
C THR A 51 -14.99 9.79 4.48
N ASP A 52 -15.47 8.87 3.66
CA ASP A 52 -16.90 8.65 3.37
C ASP A 52 -17.19 7.14 3.30
N LYS A 53 -18.43 6.72 3.59
CA LYS A 53 -18.83 5.30 3.52
C LYS A 53 -18.78 4.73 2.10
N LYS A 54 -18.82 5.58 1.08
CA LYS A 54 -18.84 5.18 -0.34
C LYS A 54 -17.46 5.14 -0.98
N ILE A 55 -16.42 5.56 -0.27
CA ILE A 55 -15.06 5.73 -0.82
C ILE A 55 -14.54 4.45 -1.49
N GLU A 56 -14.79 3.27 -0.90
CA GLU A 56 -14.41 1.96 -1.46
C GLU A 56 -14.99 1.80 -2.87
N LYS A 57 -16.30 1.97 -2.99
CA LYS A 57 -17.04 1.78 -4.24
C LYS A 57 -16.71 2.85 -5.29
N GLU A 58 -16.50 4.09 -4.86
CA GLU A 58 -16.30 5.22 -5.75
C GLU A 58 -14.84 5.34 -6.22
N LEU A 59 -13.87 4.91 -5.41
CA LEU A 59 -12.45 5.07 -5.72
C LEU A 59 -11.69 3.75 -5.90
N PHE A 60 -11.95 2.69 -5.13
CA PHE A 60 -11.05 1.53 -5.07
C PHE A 60 -11.58 0.26 -5.77
N ASP A 61 -12.88 0.11 -5.97
CA ASP A 61 -13.47 -1.12 -6.52
C ASP A 61 -13.54 -1.18 -8.06
N GLY A 62 -13.34 -2.37 -8.62
CA GLY A 62 -13.64 -2.68 -10.02
C GLY A 62 -12.93 -1.76 -11.03
N THR A 63 -13.69 -0.90 -11.70
CA THR A 63 -13.20 0.08 -12.69
C THR A 63 -13.09 1.50 -12.13
N ALA A 64 -13.13 1.66 -10.81
CA ALA A 64 -13.02 2.95 -10.14
C ALA A 64 -11.61 3.58 -10.33
N PRO A 65 -11.46 4.91 -10.18
CA PRO A 65 -10.24 5.62 -10.53
C PRO A 65 -8.95 5.13 -9.85
N LEU A 66 -9.04 4.61 -8.62
CA LEU A 66 -7.93 4.09 -7.83
C LEU A 66 -7.97 2.56 -7.70
N SER A 67 -8.66 1.85 -8.60
CA SER A 67 -8.76 0.38 -8.54
C SER A 67 -7.49 -0.35 -8.93
N THR A 68 -6.60 0.30 -9.69
CA THR A 68 -5.33 -0.28 -10.13
C THR A 68 -4.16 0.22 -9.28
N PHE A 69 -3.14 -0.65 -9.14
CA PHE A 69 -1.89 -0.32 -8.45
C PHE A 69 -1.23 0.94 -9.03
N SER A 70 -1.11 1.03 -10.35
CA SER A 70 -0.51 2.20 -11.03
C SER A 70 -1.28 3.50 -10.77
N ALA A 71 -2.62 3.45 -10.69
CA ALA A 71 -3.41 4.63 -10.36
C ALA A 71 -3.17 5.09 -8.90
N ARG A 72 -3.06 4.15 -7.96
CA ARG A 72 -2.73 4.45 -6.56
C ARG A 72 -1.34 5.07 -6.42
N ILE A 73 -0.32 4.54 -7.11
CA ILE A 73 1.03 5.13 -7.14
C ILE A 73 0.97 6.58 -7.64
N ASN A 74 0.29 6.81 -8.76
CA ASN A 74 0.16 8.14 -9.34
C ASN A 74 -0.52 9.11 -8.38
N MET A 75 -1.64 8.71 -7.78
CA MET A 75 -2.38 9.55 -6.83
C MET A 75 -1.53 9.87 -5.59
N ALA A 76 -0.90 8.86 -4.99
CA ALA A 76 -0.03 9.06 -3.83
C ALA A 76 1.12 10.03 -4.12
N TYR A 77 1.72 9.95 -5.31
CA TYR A 77 2.76 10.88 -5.74
C TYR A 77 2.24 12.30 -5.92
N TYR A 78 1.11 12.49 -6.62
CA TYR A 78 0.55 13.83 -6.85
C TYR A 78 -0.03 14.47 -5.58
N LEU A 79 -0.41 13.67 -4.58
CA LEU A 79 -0.73 14.13 -3.23
C LEU A 79 0.51 14.44 -2.38
N GLY A 80 1.72 14.23 -2.89
CA GLY A 80 2.98 14.44 -2.17
C GLY A 80 3.22 13.46 -1.03
N LYS A 81 2.56 12.28 -1.04
CA LYS A 81 2.72 11.25 0.00
C LYS A 81 3.91 10.33 -0.24
N ILE A 82 4.35 10.23 -1.49
CA ILE A 82 5.58 9.56 -1.89
C ILE A 82 6.40 10.48 -2.78
N SER A 83 7.71 10.32 -2.73
CA SER A 83 8.69 11.04 -3.51
C SER A 83 8.74 10.56 -4.97
N LYS A 84 9.42 11.35 -5.81
CA LYS A 84 9.69 10.97 -7.20
C LYS A 84 10.54 9.69 -7.31
N ALA A 85 11.45 9.48 -6.36
CA ALA A 85 12.29 8.29 -6.32
C ALA A 85 11.44 7.03 -6.12
N GLU A 86 10.48 7.07 -5.20
CA GLU A 86 9.57 5.95 -4.93
C GLU A 86 8.61 5.65 -6.09
N LYS A 87 8.22 6.66 -6.87
CA LYS A 87 7.37 6.49 -8.06
C LYS A 87 8.08 5.89 -9.28
N LEU A 88 9.38 6.14 -9.43
CA LEU A 88 10.14 5.81 -10.66
C LEU A 88 10.70 4.39 -10.69
N THR A 89 10.69 3.69 -9.55
CA THR A 89 10.98 2.25 -9.44
C THR A 89 9.79 1.40 -9.86
#